data_AF-A0A920U3R0-F1
#
_entry.id   AF-A0A920U3R0-F1
#
_cell.length_a   1.000
_cell.length_b   1.000
_cell.length_c   1.000
_cell.angle_alpha   90.00
_cell.angle_beta   90.00
_cell.angle_gamma   90.00
#
_symmetry.space_group_name_H-M   'P 1'
#
loop_
_entity.id
_entity.type
_entity.pdbx_description
1 polymer ?
#
loop_
_entity_poly.entity_id
_entity_poly.type
_entity_poly.pdbx_seq_one_letter_code
_entity_poly.pdbx_strand_id
1 'polypeptide(L)' 'MTLKTGDIITTGTPTGAGARFDPPRFLVPGDTLRSRCRVSEILKTMWSRITHPDSDRKTEEIHPTHTV' A
#
# COMPACT_ATOMS: atom_id res chain seq x y z
N MET A 1 -11.35 -11.64 26.42
CA MET A 1 -11.36 -11.84 24.95
C MET A 1 -10.11 -12.61 24.59
N THR A 2 -10.19 -13.67 23.79
CA THR A 2 -9.08 -14.61 23.51
C THR A 2 -8.84 -14.68 22.01
N LEU A 3 -7.58 -14.68 21.59
CA LEU A 3 -7.20 -14.80 20.18
C LEU A 3 -7.45 -16.23 19.67
N LYS A 4 -7.86 -16.32 18.41
CA LYS A 4 -8.08 -17.56 17.69
C LYS A 4 -7.10 -17.66 16.51
N THR A 5 -6.84 -18.88 16.07
CA THR A 5 -6.03 -19.12 14.89
C THR A 5 -6.68 -18.46 13.67
N GLY A 6 -5.87 -17.72 12.91
CA GLY A 6 -6.32 -16.95 11.75
C GLY A 6 -6.62 -15.48 12.04
N ASP A 7 -6.63 -15.06 13.31
CA ASP A 7 -6.81 -13.65 13.66
C ASP A 7 -5.61 -12.81 13.15
N ILE A 8 -5.91 -11.69 12.51
CA ILE A 8 -4.92 -10.73 12.00
C ILE A 8 -5.00 -9.46 12.86
N ILE A 9 -3.87 -9.06 13.44
CA ILE A 9 -3.75 -7.83 14.22
C ILE A 9 -2.93 -6.82 13.42
N THR A 10 -3.52 -5.66 13.13
CA THR A 10 -2.79 -4.52 12.57
C THR A 10 -2.24 -3.67 13.72
N THR A 11 -0.92 -3.51 13.80
CA THR A 11 -0.23 -2.82 14.91
C THR A 11 -0.28 -1.29 14.83
N GLY A 12 -1.03 -0.75 13.87
CA GLY A 12 -1.14 0.68 13.62
C GLY A 12 -0.17 1.17 12.54
N THR A 13 -0.45 2.37 12.04
CA THR A 13 0.37 3.05 11.03
C THR A 13 1.13 4.19 11.71
N PRO A 14 2.44 4.36 11.44
CA PRO A 14 3.20 5.53 11.88
C PRO A 14 2.59 6.85 11.39
N THR A 15 3.14 7.98 11.86
CA THR A 15 2.76 9.30 11.35
C THR A 15 3.08 9.43 9.85
N GLY A 16 2.41 10.38 9.18
CA GLY A 16 2.56 10.60 7.73
C GLY A 16 1.45 9.99 6.87
N ALA A 17 0.38 9.46 7.48
CA ALA A 17 -0.84 9.18 6.74
C ALA A 17 -1.43 10.48 6.15
N GLY A 18 -1.82 10.43 4.87
CA GLY A 18 -2.34 11.56 4.10
C GLY A 18 -3.49 12.35 4.75
N ALA A 19 -4.30 11.66 5.57
CA ALA A 19 -5.40 12.25 6.33
C ALA A 19 -4.95 13.21 7.45
N ARG A 20 -3.68 13.15 7.88
CA ARG A 20 -3.14 13.99 8.97
C ARG A 20 -2.43 15.26 8.46
N PHE A 21 -2.46 15.53 7.16
CA PHE A 21 -1.94 16.76 6.57
C PHE A 21 -3.03 17.84 6.54
N ASP A 22 -2.62 19.11 6.54
CA ASP A 22 -3.49 20.26 6.30
C ASP A 22 -2.93 21.09 5.13
N PRO A 23 -3.54 21.05 3.93
CA PRO A 23 -4.74 20.30 3.58
C PRO A 23 -4.52 18.78 3.48
N PRO A 24 -5.55 17.93 3.73
CA PRO A 24 -5.45 16.48 3.62
C PRO A 24 -5.07 16.03 2.20
N ARG A 25 -4.24 14.99 2.11
CA ARG A 25 -3.80 14.41 0.82
C ARG A 25 -4.26 12.97 0.72
N PHE A 26 -5.33 12.74 -0.02
CA PHE A 26 -5.86 11.39 -0.27
C PHE A 26 -5.33 10.80 -1.58
N LEU A 27 -5.43 9.48 -1.69
CA LEU A 27 -5.08 8.75 -2.91
C LEU A 27 -6.11 9.05 -4.00
N VAL A 28 -5.63 9.21 -5.23
CA VAL A 28 -6.47 9.37 -6.42
C VAL A 28 -6.21 8.25 -7.42
N PRO A 29 -7.16 7.96 -8.33
CA PRO A 29 -6.94 7.00 -9.41
C PRO A 29 -5.68 7.34 -10.23
N GLY A 30 -4.84 6.34 -10.49
CA GLY A 30 -3.53 6.50 -11.13
C GLY A 30 -2.36 6.49 -10.15
N ASP A 31 -2.61 6.72 -8.86
CA ASP A 31 -1.55 6.66 -7.84
C ASP A 31 -0.99 5.24 -7.68
N THR A 32 0.31 5.15 -7.39
CA THR A 32 0.96 3.89 -7.01
C THR A 32 1.49 4.01 -5.58
N LEU A 33 0.93 3.22 -4.67
CA LEU A 33 1.38 3.12 -3.30
C LEU A 33 2.52 2.11 -3.19
N ARG A 34 3.66 2.56 -2.66
CA ARG A 34 4.79 1.70 -2.27
C ARG A 34 4.87 1.60 -0.77
N SER A 35 4.70 0.40 -0.23
CA SER A 35 4.99 0.10 1.17
C SER A 35 6.22 -0.78 1.29
N ARG A 36 7.11 -0.47 2.24
CA ARG A 36 8.28 -1.28 2.57
C ARG A 36 8.32 -1.56 4.04
N CYS A 37 8.53 -2.82 4.39
CA CYS A 37 8.73 -3.24 5.76
C CYS A 37 9.99 -4.08 5.83
N ARG A 38 10.87 -3.74 6.79
CA ARG A 38 12.05 -4.54 7.10
C ARG A 38 11.84 -5.19 8.46
N VAL A 39 12.08 -6.50 8.53
CA VAL A 39 12.10 -7.24 9.79
C VAL A 39 13.46 -7.91 9.89
N SER A 40 14.29 -7.39 10.81
CA SER A 40 15.68 -7.81 10.97
C SER A 40 16.43 -7.76 9.63
N GLU A 41 16.73 -8.91 9.04
CA GLU A 41 17.48 -9.05 7.79
C GLU A 41 16.61 -9.02 6.52
N ILE A 42 15.29 -9.18 6.65
CA ILE A 42 14.38 -9.34 5.51
C ILE A 42 13.73 -8.00 5.18
N LEU A 43 13.92 -7.52 3.95
CA LEU A 43 13.16 -6.41 3.37
C LEU A 43 12.06 -6.93 2.46
N LYS A 44 10.82 -6.52 2.72
CA LYS A 44 9.66 -6.78 1.84
C LYS A 44 9.14 -5.46 1.29
N THR A 45 8.81 -5.47 0.00
CA THR A 45 8.18 -4.35 -0.69
C THR A 45 6.83 -4.81 -1.25
N MET A 46 5.80 -3.99 -1.04
CA MET A 46 4.48 -4.15 -1.62
C MET A 46 4.17 -2.93 -2.46
N TRP A 47 3.62 -3.16 -3.65
CA TRP A 47 3.13 -2.13 -4.55
C TRP A 47 1.64 -2.32 -4.75
N SER A 48 0.87 -1.23 -4.72
CA SER A 48 -0.57 -1.24 -5.00
C SER A 48 -0.89 -0.07 -5.93
N ARG A 49 -1.55 -0.36 -7.05
CA ARG A 49 -2.07 0.66 -7.97
C ARG A 49 -3.48 1.03 -7.53
N ILE A 50 -3.75 2.32 -7.41
CA ILE A 50 -5.07 2.85 -7.10
C ILE A 50 -5.79 3.06 -8.42
N THR A 51 -6.88 2.32 -8.63
CA THR A 51 -7.71 2.43 -9.82
C THR A 51 -9.09 2.96 -9.44
N HIS A 52 -9.73 3.67 -10.36
CA HIS A 52 -11.17 3.92 -10.26
C HIS A 52 -11.91 2.71 -10.85
N PRO A 53 -13.05 2.27 -10.29
CA PRO A 53 -13.83 1.17 -10.86
C PRO A 53 -14.19 1.40 -12.34
N ASP A 54 -14.36 2.65 -12.79
CA ASP A 54 -14.64 2.96 -14.21
C ASP A 54 -13.39 3.13 -15.09
N SER A 55 -12.18 3.10 -14.52
CA SER A 55 -10.91 3.33 -15.25
C SER A 55 -10.30 2.07 -15.88
N ASP A 56 -10.86 0.89 -15.60
CA ASP A 56 -10.28 -0.43 -15.94
C ASP A 56 -10.35 -0.79 -17.45
N ARG A 57 -10.71 0.16 -18.31
CA ARG A 57 -10.75 -0.05 -19.78
C ARG A 57 -9.47 0.34 -20.52
N LYS A 58 -8.45 0.91 -19.86
CA LYS A 58 -7.16 1.25 -20.51
C LYS A 58 -6.00 1.30 -19.51
N THR A 59 -5.40 0.18 -19.14
CA THR A 59 -3.95 0.13 -18.82
C THR A 59 -3.41 -1.30 -18.70
N GLU A 60 -3.43 -2.05 -19.80
CA GLU A 60 -2.35 -3.02 -20.02
C GLU A 60 -1.11 -2.21 -20.46
N GLU A 61 -0.17 -1.94 -19.55
CA GLU A 61 1.26 -1.87 -19.90
C GLU A 61 2.17 -1.76 -18.66
N ILE A 62 3.15 -2.70 -18.65
CA ILE A 62 4.53 -2.69 -18.11
C ILE A 62 4.79 -2.50 -16.60
N HIS A 63 5.08 -3.63 -15.94
CA HIS A 63 5.89 -3.71 -14.72
C HIS A 63 7.36 -3.96 -15.08
N PRO A 64 8.34 -3.15 -14.63
CA PRO A 64 9.72 -3.62 -14.58
C PRO A 64 9.97 -4.30 -13.23
N THR A 65 10.13 -5.62 -13.26
CA THR A 65 10.72 -6.40 -12.17
C THR A 65 12.17 -5.96 -12.00
N HIS A 66 12.45 -5.03 -11.09
CA HIS A 66 13.82 -4.75 -10.67
C HIS A 66 14.13 -5.50 -9.38
N THR A 67 14.74 -6.68 -9.58
CA THR A 67 15.70 -7.28 -8.66
C THR A 67 16.97 -6.44 -8.66
N VAL A 68 17.37 -5.95 -7.49
CA VAL A 68 18.78 -5.76 -7.09
C VAL A 68 18.88 -6.17 -5.62
#